data_AF-A0A0L6WSQ6-F1
#
_entry.id   AF-A0A0L6WSQ6-F1
#
_cell.length_a   1.000
_cell.length_b   1.000
_cell.length_c   1.000
_cell.angle_alpha   90.00
_cell.angle_beta   90.00
_cell.angle_gamma   90.00
#
_symmetry.space_group_name_H-M   'P 1'
#
loop_
_entity.id
_entity.type
_entity.pdbx_description
1 polymer ?
#
loop_
_entity_poly.entity_id
_entity_poly.type
_entity_poly.pdbx_seq_one_letter_code
_entity_poly.pdbx_strand_id
1 'polypeptide(L)'
;MNVLNEIFEDWCIVARAKFNITKTEILPIGTKVFHEEILRERKLRHWNNRIPDNIHIVEDGTSIRILGACFGNEADLSIPWSNVLAKIDRCIANWEKSQPTMGGCRHIA
;
A
#
# COMPACT_ATOMS: atom_id res chain seq x y z
N MET A 1 -6.23 -20.19 9.51
CA MET A 1 -6.75 -19.15 8.60
C MET A 1 -8.27 -19.17 8.49
N ASN A 2 -8.96 -20.21 8.97
CA ASN A 2 -10.43 -20.24 9.00
C ASN A 2 -11.03 -19.16 9.91
N VAL A 3 -10.59 -19.09 11.17
CA VAL A 3 -11.19 -18.17 12.16
C VAL A 3 -11.15 -16.69 11.74
N LEU A 4 -10.04 -16.22 11.16
CA LEU A 4 -9.93 -14.81 10.76
C LEU A 4 -10.86 -14.47 9.59
N ASN A 5 -10.96 -15.37 8.60
CA ASN A 5 -11.84 -15.16 7.46
C ASN A 5 -13.31 -15.24 7.87
N GLU A 6 -13.66 -16.19 8.75
CA GLU A 6 -15.00 -16.30 9.34
C GLU A 6 -15.39 -15.02 10.08
N ILE A 7 -14.51 -14.47 10.92
CA ILE A 7 -14.74 -13.19 11.61
C ILE A 7 -14.94 -12.04 10.61
N PHE A 8 -14.14 -11.99 9.54
CA PHE A 8 -14.29 -10.95 8.53
C PHE A 8 -15.59 -11.08 7.74
N GLU A 9 -16.01 -12.30 7.41
CA GLU A 9 -17.28 -12.57 6.73
C GLU A 9 -18.46 -12.17 7.59
N ASP A 10 -18.50 -12.60 8.86
CA ASP A 10 -19.56 -12.23 9.81
C ASP A 10 -19.65 -10.71 9.98
N TRP A 11 -18.51 -10.05 10.16
CA TRP A 11 -18.46 -8.60 10.28
C TRP A 11 -18.96 -7.91 9.01
N CYS A 12 -18.55 -8.40 7.82
CA CYS A 12 -18.98 -7.85 6.53
C CYS A 12 -20.49 -8.01 6.31
N ILE A 13 -21.08 -9.14 6.74
CA ILE A 13 -22.52 -9.38 6.68
C ILE A 13 -23.26 -8.33 7.51
N VAL A 14 -22.86 -8.13 8.77
CA VAL A 14 -23.50 -7.16 9.68
C VAL A 14 -23.30 -5.73 9.18
N ALA A 15 -22.10 -5.40 8.69
CA ALA A 15 -21.78 -4.08 8.15
C ALA A 15 -22.36 -3.81 6.75
N ARG A 16 -22.97 -4.82 6.09
CA ARG A 16 -23.39 -4.78 4.67
C ARG A 16 -22.26 -4.30 3.74
N ALA A 17 -21.06 -4.77 4.02
CA ALA A 17 -19.85 -4.45 3.27
C ALA A 17 -19.27 -5.70 2.61
N LYS A 18 -18.29 -5.52 1.71
CA LYS A 18 -17.52 -6.61 1.14
C LYS A 18 -16.04 -6.37 1.41
N PHE A 19 -15.39 -7.33 2.07
CA PHE A 19 -13.95 -7.28 2.27
C PHE A 19 -13.23 -7.37 0.92
N ASN A 20 -12.32 -6.43 0.66
CA ASN A 20 -11.59 -6.39 -0.59
C ASN A 20 -10.31 -7.23 -0.50
N ILE A 21 -10.49 -8.55 -0.64
CA ILE A 21 -9.38 -9.50 -0.60
C ILE A 21 -8.32 -9.15 -1.66
N THR A 22 -8.73 -8.68 -2.84
CA THR A 22 -7.81 -8.30 -3.92
C THR A 22 -6.91 -7.11 -3.56
N LYS A 23 -7.31 -6.26 -2.61
CA LYS A 23 -6.48 -5.17 -2.08
C LYS A 23 -5.74 -5.54 -0.79
N THR A 24 -5.82 -6.80 -0.37
CA THR A 24 -5.16 -7.25 0.86
C THR A 24 -3.69 -7.49 0.59
N GLU A 25 -2.87 -6.86 1.42
CA GLU A 25 -1.41 -6.92 1.39
C GLU A 25 -0.92 -7.49 2.73
N ILE A 26 0.05 -8.39 2.70
CA ILE A 26 0.70 -8.91 3.92
C ILE A 26 2.14 -8.41 3.94
N LEU A 27 2.46 -7.55 4.90
CA LEU A 27 3.84 -7.15 5.20
C LEU A 27 4.36 -8.00 6.37
N PRO A 28 5.32 -8.92 6.15
CA PRO A 28 5.96 -9.65 7.23
C PRO A 28 6.74 -8.70 8.14
N ILE A 29 6.63 -8.86 9.45
CA ILE A 29 7.40 -8.08 10.42
C ILE A 29 8.17 -9.06 11.30
N GLY A 30 9.50 -8.97 11.29
CA GLY A 30 10.34 -9.85 12.09
C GLY A 30 11.77 -9.91 11.59
N THR A 31 12.37 -11.09 11.69
CA THR A 31 13.72 -11.34 11.18
C THR A 31 13.70 -11.58 9.68
N LYS A 32 14.82 -11.30 9.00
CA LYS A 32 14.96 -11.57 7.56
C LYS A 32 14.70 -13.04 7.20
N VAL A 33 15.16 -13.97 8.04
CA VAL A 33 14.88 -15.41 7.89
C VAL A 33 13.38 -15.69 7.87
N PHE A 34 12.62 -15.03 8.74
CA PHE A 34 11.17 -15.17 8.78
C PHE A 34 10.49 -14.59 7.53
N HIS A 35 11.02 -13.48 6.98
CA HIS A 35 10.51 -12.92 5.72
C HIS A 35 10.71 -13.91 4.56
N GLU A 36 11.92 -14.46 4.44
CA GLU A 36 12.28 -15.45 3.42
C GLU A 36 11.43 -16.73 3.55
N GLU A 37 11.22 -17.23 4.77
CA GLU A 37 10.37 -18.38 5.05
C GLU A 37 8.90 -18.13 4.66
N ILE A 38 8.35 -16.97 5.01
CA ILE A 38 6.98 -16.62 4.63
C ILE A 38 6.84 -16.50 3.11
N LEU A 39 7.79 -15.85 2.43
CA LEU A 39 7.74 -15.67 0.98
C LEU A 39 7.82 -17.03 0.28
N ARG A 40 8.71 -17.92 0.75
CA ARG A 40 8.90 -19.26 0.19
C ARG A 40 7.72 -20.19 0.47
N GLU A 41 7.28 -20.27 1.72
CA GLU A 41 6.28 -21.25 2.16
C GLU A 41 4.85 -20.74 2.04
N ARG A 42 4.68 -19.42 1.90
CA ARG A 42 3.39 -18.71 1.97
C ARG A 42 2.60 -19.15 3.20
N LYS A 43 3.27 -19.33 4.33
CA LYS A 43 2.68 -19.78 5.59
C LYS A 43 3.31 -19.02 6.74
N LEU A 44 2.48 -18.62 7.72
CA LEU A 44 2.99 -17.97 8.93
C LEU A 44 3.82 -18.92 9.80
N ARG A 45 3.44 -20.20 9.83
CA ARG A 45 4.16 -21.33 10.44
C ARG A 45 3.80 -22.59 9.67
N HIS A 46 4.60 -23.64 9.80
CA HIS A 46 4.42 -24.90 9.04
C HIS A 46 3.02 -25.53 9.18
N TRP A 47 2.40 -25.45 10.36
CA TRP A 47 1.05 -25.96 10.65
C TRP A 47 -0.09 -25.01 10.24
N ASN A 48 0.19 -23.76 9.85
CA ASN A 48 -0.83 -22.84 9.38
C ASN A 48 -1.24 -23.20 7.94
N ASN A 49 -2.50 -22.88 7.58
CA ASN A 49 -2.93 -22.94 6.20
C ASN A 49 -2.09 -21.96 5.36
N ARG A 50 -1.85 -22.36 4.11
CA ARG A 50 -1.15 -21.53 3.14
C ARG A 50 -1.96 -20.26 2.83
N ILE A 51 -1.27 -19.14 2.70
CA ILE A 51 -1.78 -17.85 2.26
C ILE A 51 -2.21 -17.99 0.80
N PRO A 52 -3.48 -17.68 0.47
CA PRO A 52 -4.00 -17.72 -0.89
C PRO A 52 -3.11 -16.96 -1.87
N ASP A 53 -2.91 -17.49 -3.07
CA ASP A 53 -2.00 -16.92 -4.07
C ASP A 53 -2.47 -15.54 -4.59
N ASN A 54 -3.74 -15.22 -4.43
CA ASN A 54 -4.31 -13.92 -4.79
C ASN A 54 -4.04 -12.81 -3.75
N ILE A 55 -3.42 -13.12 -2.61
CA ILE A 55 -2.98 -12.14 -1.61
C ILE A 55 -1.49 -11.88 -1.83
N HIS A 56 -1.15 -10.61 -2.04
CA HIS A 56 0.24 -10.23 -2.22
C HIS A 56 0.96 -10.21 -0.85
N ILE A 57 2.17 -10.77 -0.83
CA ILE A 57 3.06 -10.75 0.32
C ILE A 57 4.21 -9.84 -0.08
N VAL A 58 4.45 -8.80 0.71
CA VAL A 58 5.43 -7.77 0.40
C VAL A 58 6.84 -8.29 0.65
N GLU A 59 7.67 -8.20 -0.37
CA GLU A 59 9.10 -8.53 -0.30
C GLU A 59 9.90 -7.36 0.30
N ASP A 60 11.05 -7.69 0.92
CA ASP A 60 11.99 -6.68 1.39
C ASP A 60 12.49 -5.83 0.21
N GLY A 61 12.67 -4.52 0.44
CA GLY A 61 12.97 -3.52 -0.59
C GLY A 61 11.74 -2.95 -1.31
N THR A 62 10.56 -3.57 -1.16
CA THR A 62 9.31 -3.09 -1.77
C THR A 62 8.46 -2.34 -0.75
N SER A 63 7.83 -1.24 -1.17
CA SER A 63 6.86 -0.51 -0.34
C SER A 63 5.41 -0.72 -0.80
N ILE A 64 4.50 -0.77 0.17
CA ILE A 64 3.05 -0.77 0.01
C ILE A 64 2.46 0.51 0.60
N ARG A 65 1.26 0.88 0.14
CA ARG A 65 0.55 2.07 0.62
C ARG A 65 -0.56 1.70 1.59
N ILE A 66 -0.50 2.22 2.82
CA ILE A 66 -1.53 2.05 3.85
C ILE A 66 -2.04 3.44 4.26
N LEU A 67 -3.33 3.70 4.00
CA LEU A 67 -4.07 4.91 4.42
C LEU A 67 -3.39 6.27 4.11
N GLY A 68 -2.44 6.31 3.18
CA GLY A 68 -1.75 7.53 2.75
C GLY A 68 -0.23 7.48 2.92
N ALA A 69 0.28 6.63 3.80
CA ALA A 69 1.71 6.44 4.01
C ALA A 69 2.22 5.19 3.27
N CYS A 70 3.50 5.20 2.93
CA CYS A 70 4.19 4.07 2.34
C CYS A 70 5.01 3.33 3.40
N PHE A 71 4.90 2.01 3.42
CA PHE A 71 5.53 1.11 4.37
C PHE A 71 6.20 -0.03 3.64
N GLY A 72 7.33 -0.51 4.14
CA GLY A 72 8.04 -1.66 3.58
C GLY A 72 9.32 -1.91 4.35
N ASN A 73 9.72 -3.17 4.48
CA ASN A 73 11.00 -3.52 5.08
C ASN A 73 12.11 -3.16 4.10
N GLU A 74 13.15 -2.47 4.57
CA GLU A 74 14.29 -2.06 3.73
C GLU A 74 13.89 -1.25 2.48
N ALA A 75 12.67 -0.71 2.44
CA ALA A 75 12.12 -0.05 1.27
C ALA A 75 12.57 1.40 1.17
N ASP A 76 12.83 1.86 -0.05
CA ASP A 76 13.11 3.27 -0.31
C ASP A 76 11.80 4.09 -0.23
N LEU A 77 11.64 4.79 0.90
CA LEU A 77 10.48 5.63 1.18
C LEU A 77 10.51 6.97 0.42
N SER A 78 11.52 7.24 -0.41
CA SER A 78 11.57 8.41 -1.29
C SER A 78 10.73 8.21 -2.57
N ILE A 79 10.56 6.97 -3.03
CA ILE A 79 9.82 6.61 -4.26
C ILE A 79 8.40 7.21 -4.33
N PRO A 80 7.59 7.22 -3.26
CA PRO A 80 6.26 7.81 -3.29
C PRO A 80 6.28 9.31 -3.59
N TRP A 81 7.34 10.01 -3.19
CA TRP A 81 7.51 11.44 -3.40
C TRP A 81 7.86 11.78 -4.84
N SER A 82 8.51 10.89 -5.59
CA SER A 82 8.88 11.14 -6.99
C SER A 82 7.66 11.48 -7.85
N ASN A 83 6.54 10.77 -7.67
CA ASN A 83 5.30 11.05 -8.39
C ASN A 83 4.64 12.36 -7.95
N VAL A 84 4.75 12.70 -6.66
CA VAL A 84 4.23 13.96 -6.10
C VAL A 84 5.02 15.13 -6.67
N LEU A 85 6.35 15.05 -6.63
CA LEU A 85 7.27 16.05 -7.17
C LEU A 85 7.03 16.22 -8.68
N ALA A 86 6.98 15.14 -9.46
CA ALA A 86 6.70 15.23 -10.89
C ALA A 86 5.35 15.89 -11.20
N LYS A 87 4.33 15.67 -10.36
CA LYS A 87 3.03 16.32 -10.51
C LYS A 87 3.11 17.82 -10.19
N ILE A 88 3.87 18.20 -9.15
CA ILE A 88 4.14 19.59 -8.79
C ILE A 88 4.88 20.28 -9.94
N ASP A 89 5.97 19.70 -10.43
CA ASP A 89 6.78 20.22 -11.53
C ASP A 89 5.93 20.43 -12.79
N ARG A 90 5.09 19.45 -13.13
CA ARG A 90 4.17 19.57 -14.27
C ARG A 90 3.14 20.69 -14.08
N CYS A 91 2.63 20.87 -12.86
CA CYS A 91 1.75 21.98 -12.55
C CYS A 91 2.48 23.32 -12.76
N ILE A 92 3.67 23.47 -12.20
CA ILE A 92 4.48 24.69 -12.33
C ILE A 92 4.78 24.98 -13.80
N ALA A 93 5.25 23.99 -14.57
CA ALA A 93 5.56 24.15 -15.99
C ALA A 93 4.35 24.55 -16.83
N ASN A 94 3.16 24.03 -16.51
CA ASN A 94 1.93 24.44 -17.17
C ASN A 94 1.49 25.86 -16.79
N TRP A 95 1.75 26.28 -15.54
CA TRP A 95 1.49 27.63 -15.08
C TRP A 95 2.39 28.65 -15.79
N GLU A 96 3.68 28.38 -15.90
CA GLU A 96 4.62 29.25 -16.62
C GLU A 96 4.19 29.48 -18.08
N LYS A 97 3.66 28.44 -18.73
CA LYS A 97 3.10 28.55 -20.09
C LYS A 97 1.83 29.41 -20.17
N SER A 98 1.08 29.50 -19.08
CA SER A 98 -0.23 30.18 -19.04
C SER A 98 -0.12 31.68 -18.74
N GLN A 99 1.08 32.19 -18.41
CA GLN A 99 1.33 33.60 -18.05
C GLN A 99 0.27 34.21 -17.10
N PRO A 100 -0.03 33.57 -15.96
CA PRO A 100 -1.11 34.01 -15.08
C PRO A 100 -0.81 35.43 -14.55
N THR A 101 -1.83 36.29 -14.57
CA THR A 101 -1.72 37.65 -14.03
C THR A 101 -1.65 37.62 -12.50
N MET A 102 -1.06 38.65 -11.87
CA MET A 102 -0.96 38.76 -10.41
C MET A 102 -2.31 38.58 -9.67
N GLY A 103 -3.43 38.91 -10.31
CA GLY A 103 -4.78 38.69 -9.77
C GLY A 103 -5.18 37.21 -9.69
N GLY A 104 -4.80 36.41 -10.69
CA GLY A 104 -5.03 34.97 -10.71
C GLY A 104 -4.26 34.23 -9.61
N CYS A 105 -3.05 34.69 -9.28
CA CYS A 105 -2.25 34.13 -8.18
C CYS A 105 -2.86 34.36 -6.79
N ARG A 106 -3.76 35.34 -6.63
CA ARG A 106 -4.28 35.77 -5.32
C ARG A 106 -5.43 34.92 -4.77
N HIS A 107 -6.11 34.14 -5.61
CA HIS A 107 -7.37 33.43 -5.27
C HIS A 107 -7.16 31.96 -4.88
N ILE A 108 -5.91 31.51 -4.71
CA ILE A 108 -5.57 30.07 -4.62
C ILE A 108 -4.77 29.76 -3.34
N ALA A 109 -4.83 30.62 -2.32
CA ALA A 109 -4.25 30.36 -1.00
C ALA A 109 -5.18 29.49 -0.13
#